data_AF-R6Y319-F1
#
_entry.id   AF-R6Y319-F1
#
_cell.length_a   1.000
_cell.length_b   1.000
_cell.length_c   1.000
_cell.angle_alpha   90.00
_cell.angle_beta   90.00
_cell.angle_gamma   90.00
#
_symmetry.space_group_name_H-M   'P 1'
#
loop_
_entity.id
_entity.type
_entity.pdbx_description
1 polymer ?
#
loop_
_entity_poly.entity_id
_entity_poly.type
_entity_poly.pdbx_seq_one_letter_code
_entity_poly.pdbx_strand_id
1 'polypeptide(L)'
;MKLKQSIRYQLADFIGPVIVYYGIVAAAHVVLFLAWIFTPATIHLGGGLTVFSGLFLFICGLCSFHDNLPMHLQNGVSRKTMYTAWLVVTVIVSASMALLDALLATLIDFTPLWSVWQGGNDVHLFISCFGLKPLARAGFGEAAILVLFSWLFSFVLLALAMTLGYFIVVFFYRLPVKLRIVVGACAGFLLFFGVPGVKILDTNLLGEGLRAFFRQYLEPALEFIWENPFALMGTWAVAAVALAAVTWLILRRTTVAR
;
A
#
# COMPACT_ATOMS: atom_id res chain seq x y z
N MET A 1 6.71 -12.79 -27.75
CA MET A 1 7.96 -12.00 -27.70
C MET A 1 7.80 -10.62 -27.04
N LYS A 2 6.72 -9.86 -27.29
CA LYS A 2 6.57 -8.50 -26.73
C LYS A 2 6.36 -8.42 -25.20
N LEU A 3 5.93 -9.50 -24.52
CA LEU A 3 5.69 -9.50 -23.07
C LEU A 3 6.97 -9.21 -22.26
N LYS A 4 8.08 -9.90 -22.58
CA LYS A 4 9.36 -9.72 -21.89
C LYS A 4 9.89 -8.28 -22.05
N GLN A 5 9.72 -7.70 -23.23
CA GLN A 5 10.10 -6.31 -23.51
C GLN A 5 9.20 -5.32 -22.76
N SER A 6 7.89 -5.58 -22.73
CA SER A 6 6.91 -4.79 -21.97
C SER A 6 7.22 -4.79 -20.46
N ILE A 7 7.55 -5.96 -19.89
CA ILE A 7 7.98 -6.07 -18.48
C ILE A 7 9.26 -5.28 -18.24
N ARG A 8 10.28 -5.43 -19.09
CA ARG A 8 11.55 -4.71 -18.94
C ARG A 8 11.38 -3.19 -19.01
N TYR A 9 10.54 -2.73 -19.94
CA TYR A 9 10.23 -1.31 -20.07
C TYR A 9 9.54 -0.77 -18.82
N GLN A 10 8.46 -1.43 -18.39
CA GLN A 10 7.73 -1.01 -17.20
C GLN A 10 8.63 -1.05 -15.95
N LEU A 11 9.47 -2.08 -15.80
CA LEU A 11 10.39 -2.17 -14.67
C LEU A 11 11.43 -1.04 -14.67
N ALA A 12 11.96 -0.67 -15.84
CA ALA A 12 12.92 0.42 -15.98
C ALA A 12 12.33 1.77 -15.53
N ASP A 13 11.04 1.97 -15.76
CA ASP A 13 10.29 3.15 -15.32
C ASP A 13 10.22 3.25 -13.78
N PHE A 14 10.16 2.12 -13.07
CA PHE A 14 10.13 2.11 -11.60
C PHE A 14 11.50 2.26 -10.93
N ILE A 15 12.61 1.91 -11.60
CA ILE A 15 13.95 1.93 -10.97
C ILE A 15 14.32 3.34 -10.48
N GLY A 16 14.14 4.36 -11.32
CA GLY A 16 14.46 5.74 -10.97
C GLY A 16 13.69 6.26 -9.75
N PRO A 17 12.34 6.24 -9.77
CA PRO A 17 11.52 6.64 -8.64
C PRO A 17 11.82 5.87 -7.35
N VAL A 18 12.06 4.56 -7.43
CA VAL A 18 12.37 3.71 -6.26
C VAL A 18 13.69 4.13 -5.61
N ILE A 19 14.73 4.41 -6.41
CA ILE A 19 16.02 4.89 -5.89
C ILE A 19 15.86 6.22 -5.17
N VAL A 20 15.13 7.17 -5.78
CA VAL A 20 14.86 8.48 -5.17
C VAL A 20 14.09 8.33 -3.87
N TYR A 21 13.07 7.47 -3.85
CA TYR A 21 12.28 7.17 -2.65
C TYR A 21 13.16 6.68 -1.49
N TYR A 22 13.96 5.63 -1.70
CA TYR A 22 14.83 5.11 -0.63
C TYR A 22 15.93 6.11 -0.22
N GLY A 23 16.42 6.95 -1.14
CA GLY A 23 17.31 8.06 -0.81
C GLY A 23 16.68 9.06 0.16
N ILE A 24 15.41 9.43 -0.07
CA ILE A 24 14.65 10.31 0.82
C ILE A 24 14.39 9.64 2.17
N VAL A 25 13.99 8.37 2.18
CA VAL A 25 13.75 7.61 3.42
C VAL A 25 15.02 7.56 4.28
N ALA A 26 16.16 7.22 3.69
CA ALA A 26 17.44 7.19 4.41
C ALA A 26 17.83 8.57 4.96
N ALA A 27 17.72 9.63 4.15
CA ALA A 27 18.00 10.99 4.58
C ALA A 27 17.08 11.43 5.74
N ALA A 28 15.79 11.12 5.66
CA ALA A 28 14.83 11.42 6.72
C ALA A 28 15.19 10.71 8.04
N HIS A 29 15.62 9.44 8.00
CA HIS A 29 16.06 8.72 9.20
C HIS A 29 17.30 9.34 9.82
N VAL A 30 18.27 9.77 9.02
CA VAL A 30 19.47 10.48 9.51
C VAL A 30 19.09 11.80 10.17
N VAL A 31 18.22 12.60 9.54
CA VAL A 31 17.75 13.88 10.10
C VAL A 31 17.01 13.67 11.42
N LEU A 32 16.12 12.68 11.50
CA LEU A 32 15.38 12.35 12.71
C LEU A 32 16.30 11.87 13.83
N PHE A 33 17.33 11.08 13.49
CA PHE A 33 18.34 10.66 14.46
C PHE A 33 19.16 11.83 14.99
N LEU A 34 19.60 12.74 14.11
CA LEU A 34 20.28 13.98 14.53
C LEU A 34 19.38 14.83 15.44
N ALA A 35 18.10 14.99 15.08
CA ALA A 35 17.14 15.71 15.92
C ALA A 35 16.96 15.06 17.30
N TRP A 36 16.94 13.72 17.38
CA TRP A 36 16.87 13.00 18.64
C TRP A 36 18.11 13.23 19.53
N ILE A 37 19.31 13.38 18.96
CA ILE A 37 20.52 13.72 19.72
C ILE A 37 20.40 15.09 20.40
N PHE A 38 19.88 16.10 19.70
CA PHE A 38 19.78 17.47 20.22
C PHE A 38 18.55 17.70 21.11
N THR A 39 17.46 17.00 20.83
CA THR A 39 16.22 17.04 21.59
C THR A 39 15.73 15.61 21.79
N PRO A 40 16.08 14.95 22.91
CA PRO A 40 15.63 13.60 23.21
C PRO A 40 14.14 13.64 23.60
N ALA A 41 13.29 13.88 22.61
CA ALA A 41 11.86 13.73 22.67
C ALA A 41 11.49 12.42 21.96
N THR A 42 10.54 11.69 22.52
CA THR A 42 9.99 10.48 21.89
C THR A 42 9.21 10.89 20.65
N ILE A 43 9.77 10.63 19.46
CA ILE A 43 9.08 10.85 18.19
C ILE A 43 8.24 9.60 17.91
N HIS A 44 6.92 9.74 18.01
CA HIS A 44 5.99 8.65 17.69
C HIS A 44 5.82 8.52 16.18
N LEU A 45 6.75 7.83 15.51
CA LEU A 45 6.52 7.35 14.16
C LEU A 45 5.60 6.11 14.21
N GLY A 46 4.34 6.30 13.84
CA GLY A 46 3.36 5.21 13.75
C GLY A 46 3.36 4.56 12.37
N GLY A 47 3.17 3.23 12.31
CA GLY A 47 2.92 2.49 11.06
C GLY A 47 4.15 1.88 10.35
N GLY A 48 5.36 2.02 10.90
CA GLY A 48 6.58 1.45 10.31
C GLY A 48 6.94 1.98 8.91
N LEU A 49 8.06 1.54 8.35
CA LEU A 49 8.53 1.96 7.02
C LEU A 49 7.52 1.62 5.90
N THR A 50 6.84 0.49 6.06
CA THR A 50 5.98 -0.08 5.02
C THR A 50 4.76 0.78 4.68
N VAL A 51 4.23 1.56 5.62
CA VAL A 51 3.10 2.46 5.32
C VAL A 51 3.52 3.55 4.32
N PHE A 52 4.70 4.13 4.47
CA PHE A 52 5.23 5.11 3.52
C PHE A 52 5.53 4.48 2.16
N SER A 53 6.08 3.27 2.14
CA SER A 53 6.31 2.51 0.91
C SER A 53 4.99 2.17 0.21
N GLY A 54 3.94 1.89 0.98
CA GLY A 54 2.59 1.66 0.48
C GLY A 54 1.98 2.89 -0.19
N LEU A 55 2.12 4.07 0.44
CA LEU A 55 1.69 5.34 -0.16
C LEU A 55 2.45 5.65 -1.45
N PHE A 56 3.77 5.43 -1.45
CA PHE A 56 4.59 5.61 -2.64
C PHE A 56 4.14 4.69 -3.78
N LEU A 57 3.99 3.38 -3.54
CA LEU A 57 3.55 2.44 -4.57
C LEU A 57 2.11 2.66 -5.02
N PHE A 58 1.24 3.14 -4.14
CA PHE A 58 -0.09 3.61 -4.50
C PHE A 58 -0.03 4.75 -5.53
N ILE A 59 0.81 5.77 -5.28
CA ILE A 59 1.02 6.89 -6.21
C ILE A 59 1.64 6.40 -7.52
N CYS A 60 2.65 5.53 -7.48
CA CYS A 60 3.22 4.98 -8.71
C CYS A 60 2.19 4.16 -9.49
N GLY A 61 1.29 3.45 -8.81
CA GLY A 61 0.14 2.77 -9.43
C GLY A 61 -0.80 3.74 -10.16
N LEU A 62 -1.09 4.90 -9.57
CA LEU A 62 -1.88 5.97 -10.19
C LEU A 62 -1.21 6.54 -11.45
N CYS A 63 0.11 6.71 -11.43
CA CYS A 63 0.84 7.27 -12.58
C CYS A 63 1.07 6.25 -13.71
N SER A 64 1.18 4.96 -13.38
CA SER A 64 1.60 3.91 -14.33
C SER A 64 0.71 3.77 -15.56
N PHE A 65 -0.59 4.07 -15.49
CA PHE A 65 -1.49 3.83 -16.61
C PHE A 65 -1.34 4.83 -17.77
N HIS A 66 -1.11 6.11 -17.46
CA HIS A 66 -1.16 7.18 -18.45
C HIS A 66 -0.04 7.06 -19.50
N ASP A 67 1.16 6.71 -19.05
CA ASP A 67 2.34 6.68 -19.92
C ASP A 67 2.49 5.32 -20.62
N ASN A 68 2.08 4.23 -19.96
CA ASN A 68 2.18 2.89 -20.51
C ASN A 68 1.17 2.62 -21.63
N LEU A 69 -0.07 3.13 -21.54
CA LEU A 69 -1.11 2.84 -22.53
C LEU A 69 -0.76 3.31 -23.96
N PRO A 70 -0.45 4.60 -24.24
CA PRO A 70 -0.21 5.08 -25.60
C PRO A 70 1.02 4.43 -26.22
N MET A 71 2.10 4.25 -25.45
CA MET A 71 3.34 3.67 -25.95
C MET A 71 3.16 2.18 -26.31
N HIS A 72 2.44 1.40 -25.50
CA HIS A 72 2.17 -0.01 -25.83
C HIS A 72 1.27 -0.15 -27.06
N LEU A 73 0.29 0.75 -27.23
CA LEU A 73 -0.57 0.75 -28.41
C LEU A 73 0.19 1.15 -29.69
N GLN A 74 1.07 2.15 -29.63
CA GLN A 74 1.92 2.55 -30.75
C GLN A 74 2.88 1.43 -31.20
N ASN A 75 3.39 0.65 -30.24
CA ASN A 75 4.24 -0.50 -30.51
C ASN A 75 3.47 -1.78 -30.91
N GLY A 76 2.15 -1.68 -31.17
CA GLY A 76 1.30 -2.81 -31.54
C GLY A 76 1.28 -3.92 -30.49
N VAL A 77 1.35 -3.56 -29.19
CA VAL A 77 1.21 -4.48 -28.06
C VAL A 77 -0.27 -4.55 -27.69
N SER A 78 -0.79 -5.77 -27.53
CA SER A 78 -2.18 -5.95 -27.11
C SER A 78 -2.39 -5.52 -25.65
N ARG A 79 -3.60 -5.09 -25.31
CA ARG A 79 -3.98 -4.72 -23.94
C ARG A 79 -3.86 -5.87 -22.95
N LYS A 80 -4.13 -7.10 -23.40
CA LYS A 80 -3.90 -8.33 -22.63
C LYS A 80 -2.44 -8.39 -22.19
N THR A 81 -1.52 -8.24 -23.16
CA THR A 81 -0.08 -8.31 -22.92
C THR A 81 0.40 -7.18 -21.99
N MET A 82 -0.07 -5.95 -22.21
CA MET A 82 0.27 -4.79 -21.36
C MET A 82 -0.17 -5.02 -19.91
N TYR A 83 -1.40 -5.49 -19.71
CA TYR A 83 -1.95 -5.71 -18.38
C TYR A 83 -1.29 -6.89 -17.66
N THR A 84 -1.00 -7.98 -18.37
CA THR A 84 -0.22 -9.10 -17.80
C THR A 84 1.21 -8.70 -17.44
N ALA A 85 1.83 -7.82 -18.25
CA ALA A 85 3.15 -7.28 -17.91
C ALA A 85 3.08 -6.45 -16.62
N TRP A 86 2.05 -5.60 -16.51
CA TRP A 86 1.83 -4.77 -15.34
C TRP A 86 1.61 -5.59 -14.07
N LEU A 87 0.81 -6.66 -14.10
CA LEU A 87 0.64 -7.57 -12.96
C LEU A 87 1.97 -8.18 -12.50
N VAL A 88 2.81 -8.62 -13.44
CA VAL A 88 4.13 -9.18 -13.14
C VAL A 88 5.04 -8.12 -12.52
N VAL A 89 5.03 -6.90 -13.06
CA VAL A 89 5.82 -5.77 -12.53
C VAL A 89 5.35 -5.40 -11.13
N THR A 90 4.04 -5.35 -10.88
CA THR A 90 3.49 -5.10 -9.54
C THR A 90 3.99 -6.13 -8.53
N VAL A 91 3.98 -7.42 -8.88
CA VAL A 91 4.52 -8.47 -8.00
C VAL A 91 6.01 -8.27 -7.75
N ILE A 92 6.80 -8.03 -8.79
CA ILE A 92 8.26 -7.86 -8.67
C ILE A 92 8.60 -6.65 -7.82
N VAL A 93 8.02 -5.48 -8.12
CA VAL A 93 8.30 -4.22 -7.43
C VAL A 93 7.83 -4.26 -5.98
N SER A 94 6.63 -4.82 -5.72
CA SER A 94 6.13 -4.94 -4.35
C SER A 94 6.99 -5.91 -3.53
N ALA A 95 7.45 -7.02 -4.11
CA ALA A 95 8.31 -7.98 -3.43
C ALA A 95 9.71 -7.40 -3.16
N SER A 96 10.28 -6.67 -4.12
CA SER A 96 11.59 -6.03 -3.95
C SER A 96 11.54 -4.90 -2.93
N MET A 97 10.49 -4.07 -2.96
CA MET A 97 10.32 -3.01 -1.95
C MET A 97 10.04 -3.58 -0.56
N ALA A 98 9.18 -4.60 -0.44
CA ALA A 98 8.98 -5.26 0.85
C ALA A 98 10.29 -5.82 1.41
N LEU A 99 11.15 -6.38 0.54
CA LEU A 99 12.46 -6.90 0.95
C LEU A 99 13.38 -5.77 1.40
N LEU A 100 13.45 -4.69 0.65
CA LEU A 100 14.26 -3.51 1.01
C LEU A 100 13.79 -2.88 2.32
N ASP A 101 12.48 -2.79 2.55
CA ASP A 101 11.90 -2.31 3.81
C ASP A 101 12.28 -3.21 4.98
N ALA A 102 12.18 -4.53 4.80
CA ALA A 102 12.59 -5.49 5.83
C ALA A 102 14.10 -5.41 6.12
N LEU A 103 14.94 -5.31 5.09
CA LEU A 103 16.38 -5.14 5.25
C LEU A 103 16.72 -3.82 5.94
N LEU A 104 16.10 -2.72 5.54
CA LEU A 104 16.31 -1.41 6.16
C LEU A 104 15.86 -1.40 7.61
N ALA A 105 14.73 -2.05 7.92
CA ALA A 105 14.24 -2.20 9.28
C ALA A 105 15.21 -3.01 10.16
N THR A 106 15.71 -4.14 9.65
CA THR A 106 16.73 -4.92 10.37
C THR A 106 18.02 -4.12 10.58
N LEU A 107 18.47 -3.35 9.59
CA LEU A 107 19.65 -2.49 9.71
C LEU A 107 19.45 -1.40 10.78
N ILE A 108 18.25 -0.80 10.85
CA ILE A 108 17.91 0.18 11.88
C ILE A 108 17.92 -0.46 13.26
N ASP A 109 17.43 -1.69 13.41
CA ASP A 109 17.44 -2.42 14.68
C ASP A 109 18.87 -2.77 15.16
N PHE A 110 19.81 -3.01 14.24
CA PHE A 110 21.23 -3.27 14.57
C PHE A 110 22.07 -2.00 14.80
N THR A 111 21.53 -0.80 14.55
CA THR A 111 22.25 0.47 14.70
C THR A 111 21.62 1.33 15.81
N PRO A 112 22.33 2.31 16.39
CA PRO A 112 21.73 3.20 17.40
C PRO A 112 20.53 4.02 16.90
N LEU A 113 20.22 3.96 15.59
CA LEU A 113 19.04 4.57 14.96
C LEU A 113 17.72 4.02 15.52
N TRP A 114 17.72 2.85 16.17
CA TRP A 114 16.55 2.33 16.89
C TRP A 114 16.03 3.32 17.95
N SER A 115 16.87 4.22 18.47
CA SER A 115 16.50 5.21 19.49
C SER A 115 15.44 6.21 19.02
N VAL A 116 15.30 6.40 17.70
CA VAL A 116 14.24 7.22 17.10
C VAL A 116 12.86 6.57 17.26
N TRP A 117 12.81 5.24 17.33
CA TRP A 117 11.58 4.44 17.39
C TRP A 117 11.21 4.06 18.82
N GLN A 118 11.24 5.05 19.72
CA GLN A 118 10.86 4.89 21.13
C GLN A 118 9.36 5.20 21.32
N GLY A 119 8.64 4.32 22.03
CA GLY A 119 7.22 4.53 22.36
C GLY A 119 6.24 3.48 21.82
N GLY A 120 6.63 2.19 21.79
CA GLY A 120 5.71 1.08 21.51
C GLY A 120 5.53 0.72 20.03
N ASN A 121 6.02 1.52 19.09
CA ASN A 121 6.01 1.19 17.64
C ASN A 121 7.37 0.69 17.16
N ASP A 122 7.38 -0.26 16.23
CA ASP A 122 8.60 -0.77 15.59
C ASP A 122 8.75 -0.27 14.16
N VAL A 123 9.97 -0.37 13.66
CA VAL A 123 10.29 -0.12 12.25
C VAL A 123 9.54 -1.09 11.33
N HIS A 124 9.39 -2.35 11.78
CA HIS A 124 8.56 -3.37 11.15
C HIS A 124 7.08 -3.17 11.46
N LEU A 125 6.27 -2.90 10.43
CA LEU A 125 4.81 -2.72 10.56
C LEU A 125 4.13 -3.96 11.18
N PHE A 126 4.55 -5.16 10.81
CA PHE A 126 4.00 -6.41 11.35
C PHE A 126 4.21 -6.53 12.86
N ILE A 127 5.43 -6.29 13.33
CA ILE A 127 5.77 -6.38 14.77
C ILE A 127 5.00 -5.29 15.54
N SER A 128 4.92 -4.09 14.97
CA SER A 128 4.19 -2.97 15.56
C SER A 128 2.67 -3.20 15.65
N CYS A 129 2.06 -3.84 14.64
CA CYS A 129 0.61 -4.06 14.60
C CYS A 129 0.16 -5.16 15.58
N PHE A 130 0.99 -6.17 15.81
CA PHE A 130 0.67 -7.32 16.67
C PHE A 130 1.40 -7.32 18.02
N GLY A 131 2.15 -6.26 18.34
CA GLY A 131 2.84 -6.13 19.63
C GLY A 131 3.93 -7.20 19.86
N LEU A 132 4.58 -7.68 18.80
CA LEU A 132 5.50 -8.84 18.85
C LEU A 132 6.94 -8.48 19.27
N LYS A 133 7.16 -7.26 19.78
CA LYS A 133 8.48 -6.78 20.26
C LYS A 133 9.18 -7.73 21.23
N PRO A 134 8.50 -8.31 22.24
CA PRO A 134 9.18 -9.17 23.21
C PRO A 134 9.72 -10.44 22.56
N LEU A 135 8.99 -10.98 21.58
CA LEU A 135 9.35 -12.18 20.84
C LEU A 135 10.52 -11.91 19.87
N ALA A 136 10.57 -10.72 19.27
CA ALA A 136 11.68 -10.30 18.42
C ALA A 136 13.04 -10.22 19.17
N ARG A 137 13.02 -10.09 20.50
CA ARG A 137 14.23 -10.01 21.34
C ARG A 137 14.58 -11.33 22.05
N ALA A 138 13.75 -12.36 21.93
CA ALA A 138 13.91 -13.61 22.68
C ALA A 138 15.00 -14.54 22.08
N GLY A 139 15.26 -14.48 20.77
CA GLY A 139 16.35 -15.24 20.15
C GLY A 139 16.48 -15.04 18.64
N PHE A 140 17.63 -15.44 18.08
CA PHE A 140 17.95 -15.26 16.65
C PHE A 140 16.98 -16.02 15.72
N GLY A 141 16.58 -17.24 16.10
CA GLY A 141 15.63 -18.05 15.32
C GLY A 141 14.25 -17.42 15.22
N GLU A 142 13.74 -16.89 16.33
CA GLU A 142 12.42 -16.23 16.39
C GLU A 142 12.44 -14.89 15.63
N ALA A 143 13.52 -14.12 15.75
CA ALA A 143 13.71 -12.88 14.98
C ALA A 143 13.72 -13.13 13.47
N ALA A 144 14.42 -14.18 12.99
CA ALA A 144 14.44 -14.51 11.57
C ALA A 144 13.06 -14.88 11.01
N ILE A 145 12.27 -15.64 11.78
CA ILE A 145 10.89 -15.99 11.42
C ILE A 145 10.01 -14.74 11.36
N LEU A 146 10.13 -13.82 12.32
CA LEU A 146 9.38 -12.57 12.34
C LEU A 146 9.73 -11.64 11.17
N VAL A 147 11.00 -11.58 10.76
CA VAL A 147 11.43 -10.82 9.57
C VAL A 147 10.81 -11.40 8.30
N LEU A 148 10.76 -12.74 8.17
CA LEU A 148 10.11 -13.40 7.03
C LEU A 148 8.61 -13.11 6.99
N PHE A 149 7.92 -13.19 8.12
CA PHE A 149 6.50 -12.83 8.18
C PHE A 149 6.26 -11.35 7.93
N SER A 150 7.13 -10.46 8.43
CA SER A 150 7.08 -9.03 8.14
C SER A 150 7.26 -8.77 6.65
N TRP A 151 8.17 -9.47 5.97
CA TRP A 151 8.36 -9.35 4.53
C TRP A 151 7.11 -9.75 3.76
N LEU A 152 6.52 -10.91 4.08
CA LEU A 152 5.28 -11.38 3.45
C LEU A 152 4.10 -10.42 3.70
N PHE A 153 3.98 -9.94 4.94
CA PHE A 153 2.93 -9.01 5.34
C PHE A 153 3.04 -7.70 4.55
N SER A 154 4.24 -7.12 4.50
CA SER A 154 4.53 -5.92 3.73
C SER A 154 4.30 -6.15 2.25
N PHE A 155 4.73 -7.28 1.68
CA PHE A 155 4.51 -7.61 0.27
C PHE A 155 3.02 -7.56 -0.12
N VAL A 156 2.15 -8.20 0.66
CA VAL A 156 0.71 -8.23 0.37
C VAL A 156 0.09 -6.85 0.47
N LEU A 157 0.47 -6.06 1.48
CA LEU A 157 0.01 -4.67 1.64
C LEU A 157 0.45 -3.79 0.47
N LEU A 158 1.74 -3.87 0.07
CA LEU A 158 2.30 -3.09 -1.03
C LEU A 158 1.66 -3.45 -2.37
N ALA A 159 1.44 -4.75 -2.61
CA ALA A 159 0.73 -5.23 -3.80
C ALA A 159 -0.72 -4.73 -3.83
N LEU A 160 -1.43 -4.73 -2.69
CA LEU A 160 -2.77 -4.15 -2.59
C LEU A 160 -2.74 -2.64 -2.88
N ALA A 161 -1.81 -1.89 -2.29
CA ALA A 161 -1.70 -0.45 -2.49
C ALA A 161 -1.45 -0.10 -3.97
N MET A 162 -0.51 -0.78 -4.62
CA MET A 162 -0.20 -0.56 -6.03
C MET A 162 -1.38 -0.95 -6.95
N THR A 163 -2.06 -2.06 -6.66
CA THR A 163 -3.23 -2.50 -7.45
C THR A 163 -4.42 -1.57 -7.27
N LEU A 164 -4.64 -1.04 -6.07
CA LEU A 164 -5.67 -0.05 -5.78
C LEU A 164 -5.40 1.26 -6.54
N GLY A 165 -4.16 1.75 -6.53
CA GLY A 165 -3.77 2.95 -7.30
C GLY A 165 -4.03 2.77 -8.79
N TYR A 166 -3.61 1.63 -9.36
CA TYR A 166 -3.83 1.36 -10.77
C TYR A 166 -5.31 1.18 -11.14
N PHE A 167 -6.10 0.54 -10.27
CA PHE A 167 -7.55 0.43 -10.45
C PHE A 167 -8.21 1.81 -10.51
N ILE A 168 -7.85 2.72 -9.60
CA ILE A 168 -8.40 4.08 -9.55
C ILE A 168 -8.10 4.81 -10.85
N VAL A 169 -6.84 4.85 -11.33
CA VAL A 169 -6.54 5.59 -12.56
C VAL A 169 -7.27 4.99 -13.78
N VAL A 170 -7.36 3.66 -13.89
CA VAL A 170 -8.10 3.00 -14.98
C VAL A 170 -9.59 3.33 -14.91
N PHE A 171 -10.17 3.37 -13.70
CA PHE A 171 -11.56 3.77 -13.48
C PHE A 171 -11.79 5.23 -13.89
N PHE A 172 -10.95 6.16 -13.43
CA PHE A 172 -11.03 7.59 -13.75
C PHE A 172 -10.78 7.89 -15.23
N TYR A 173 -9.95 7.10 -15.91
CA TYR A 173 -9.70 7.24 -17.35
C TYR A 173 -10.97 7.02 -18.18
N ARG A 174 -11.87 6.13 -17.73
CA ARG A 174 -13.12 5.84 -18.44
C ARG A 174 -14.22 6.90 -18.22
N LEU A 175 -14.12 7.69 -17.15
CA LEU A 175 -15.17 8.65 -16.79
C LEU A 175 -15.09 9.91 -17.67
N PRO A 176 -16.23 10.47 -18.13
CA PRO A 176 -16.25 11.78 -18.76
C PRO A 176 -15.80 12.84 -17.75
N VAL A 177 -15.19 13.93 -18.23
CA VAL A 177 -14.55 14.97 -17.40
C VAL A 177 -15.45 15.47 -16.27
N LYS A 178 -16.74 15.67 -16.53
CA LYS A 178 -17.73 16.10 -15.52
C LYS A 178 -17.88 15.09 -14.38
N LEU A 179 -17.99 13.81 -14.71
CA LEU A 179 -18.15 12.75 -13.72
C LEU A 179 -16.84 12.47 -12.96
N ARG A 180 -15.69 12.70 -13.61
CA ARG A 180 -14.39 12.62 -12.96
C ARG A 180 -14.27 13.62 -11.80
N ILE A 181 -14.71 14.85 -12.01
CA ILE A 181 -14.69 15.90 -11.00
C ILE A 181 -15.68 15.58 -9.87
N VAL A 182 -16.90 15.15 -10.20
CA VAL A 182 -17.92 14.78 -9.20
C VAL A 182 -17.44 13.60 -8.34
N VAL A 183 -16.95 12.52 -8.95
CA VAL A 183 -16.46 11.36 -8.20
C VAL A 183 -15.23 11.72 -7.36
N GLY A 184 -14.30 12.54 -7.89
CA GLY A 184 -13.16 13.03 -7.13
C GLY A 184 -13.57 13.89 -5.93
N ALA A 185 -14.53 14.80 -6.12
CA ALA A 185 -15.06 15.65 -5.05
C ALA A 185 -15.81 14.82 -3.99
N CYS A 186 -16.62 13.84 -4.41
CA CYS A 186 -17.29 12.92 -3.49
C CYS A 186 -16.30 12.05 -2.72
N ALA A 187 -15.25 11.55 -3.37
CA ALA A 187 -14.20 10.77 -2.70
C ALA A 187 -13.43 11.62 -1.68
N GLY A 188 -13.06 12.85 -2.03
CA GLY A 188 -12.44 13.79 -1.10
C GLY A 188 -13.36 14.11 0.08
N PHE A 189 -14.64 14.39 -0.19
CA PHE A 189 -15.64 14.63 0.85
C PHE A 189 -15.80 13.41 1.77
N LEU A 190 -15.86 12.19 1.23
CA LEU A 190 -15.93 10.96 2.02
C LEU A 190 -14.66 10.70 2.84
N LEU A 191 -13.48 11.08 2.37
CA LEU A 191 -12.24 10.92 3.14
C LEU A 191 -12.22 11.82 4.38
N PHE A 192 -12.67 13.06 4.27
CA PHE A 192 -12.66 14.01 5.39
C PHE A 192 -13.92 13.92 6.26
N PHE A 193 -15.08 13.66 5.65
CA PHE A 193 -16.38 13.71 6.31
C PHE A 193 -17.11 12.37 6.34
N GLY A 194 -16.54 11.27 5.82
CA GLY A 194 -17.24 9.98 5.74
C GLY A 194 -17.58 9.40 7.11
N VAL A 195 -16.58 9.23 7.99
CA VAL A 195 -16.81 8.71 9.35
C VAL A 195 -17.68 9.65 10.20
N PRO A 196 -17.37 10.96 10.33
CA PRO A 196 -18.22 11.85 11.12
C PRO A 196 -19.59 12.08 10.47
N GLY A 197 -19.69 12.09 9.14
CA GLY A 197 -20.95 12.28 8.41
C GLY A 197 -21.89 11.09 8.51
N VAL A 198 -21.38 9.86 8.41
CA VAL A 198 -22.17 8.64 8.66
C VAL A 198 -22.66 8.61 10.10
N LYS A 199 -21.83 9.03 11.06
CA LYS A 199 -22.21 9.13 12.48
C LYS A 199 -23.37 10.10 12.69
N ILE A 200 -23.34 11.28 12.06
CA ILE A 200 -24.40 12.30 12.18
C ILE A 200 -25.69 11.84 11.47
N LEU A 201 -25.58 11.16 10.33
CA LEU A 201 -26.73 10.60 9.62
C LEU A 201 -27.41 9.49 10.41
N ASP A 202 -26.65 8.59 11.04
CA ASP A 202 -27.23 7.47 11.81
C ASP A 202 -27.92 7.94 13.09
N THR A 203 -27.35 8.92 13.80
CA THR A 203 -27.97 9.48 15.01
C THR A 203 -29.25 10.28 14.71
N ASN A 204 -29.33 10.92 13.55
CA ASN A 204 -30.44 11.84 13.23
C ASN A 204 -31.55 11.22 12.36
N LEU A 205 -31.24 10.22 11.51
CA LEU A 205 -32.21 9.63 10.57
C LEU A 205 -32.57 8.17 10.84
N LEU A 206 -31.65 7.38 11.41
CA LEU A 206 -31.81 5.91 11.53
C LEU A 206 -31.88 5.41 12.97
N GLY A 207 -31.82 6.31 13.96
CA GLY A 207 -32.01 5.97 15.37
C GLY A 207 -31.00 4.96 15.91
N GLU A 208 -29.74 5.05 15.46
CA GLU A 208 -28.65 4.11 15.77
C GLU A 208 -28.80 2.68 15.21
N GLY A 209 -29.73 2.45 14.27
CA GLY A 209 -29.93 1.14 13.66
C GLY A 209 -28.71 0.65 12.86
N LEU A 210 -28.00 1.53 12.15
CA LEU A 210 -26.78 1.13 11.43
C LEU A 210 -25.64 0.82 12.41
N ARG A 211 -25.50 1.59 13.49
CA ARG A 211 -24.55 1.31 14.56
C ARG A 211 -24.80 -0.04 15.22
N ALA A 212 -26.05 -0.39 15.52
CA ALA A 212 -26.39 -1.69 16.09
C ALA A 212 -26.06 -2.85 15.13
N PHE A 213 -26.35 -2.70 13.83
CA PHE A 213 -25.97 -3.68 12.81
C PHE A 213 -24.44 -3.80 12.66
N PHE A 214 -23.73 -2.66 12.62
CA PHE A 214 -22.27 -2.64 12.56
C PHE A 214 -21.66 -3.37 13.77
N ARG A 215 -22.17 -3.07 14.97
CA ARG A 215 -21.72 -3.66 16.23
C ARG A 215 -21.95 -5.16 16.30
N GLN A 216 -23.07 -5.64 15.77
CA GLN A 216 -23.47 -7.04 15.91
C GLN A 216 -22.86 -7.96 14.84
N TYR A 217 -22.61 -7.45 13.62
CA TYR A 217 -22.17 -8.28 12.49
C TYR A 217 -20.81 -7.90 11.94
N LEU A 218 -20.46 -6.61 11.91
CA LEU A 218 -19.25 -6.10 11.26
C LEU A 218 -18.07 -5.96 12.21
N GLU A 219 -18.30 -5.44 13.42
CA GLU A 219 -17.28 -5.33 14.48
C GLU A 219 -16.65 -6.68 14.84
N PRO A 220 -17.38 -7.76 15.16
CA PRO A 220 -16.75 -9.03 15.52
C PRO A 220 -15.97 -9.65 14.35
N ALA A 221 -16.42 -9.44 13.10
CA ALA A 221 -15.69 -9.89 11.93
C ALA A 221 -14.42 -9.05 11.70
N LEU A 222 -14.49 -7.74 11.91
CA LEU A 222 -13.34 -6.83 11.82
C LEU A 222 -12.33 -7.13 12.92
N GLU A 223 -12.76 -7.30 14.16
CA GLU A 223 -11.90 -7.66 15.30
C GLU A 223 -11.15 -8.97 15.02
N PHE A 224 -11.85 -10.00 14.54
CA PHE A 224 -11.21 -11.26 14.14
C PHE A 224 -10.14 -11.06 13.05
N ILE A 225 -10.40 -10.19 12.07
CA ILE A 225 -9.45 -9.87 11.00
C ILE A 225 -8.24 -9.09 11.56
N TRP A 226 -8.47 -8.14 12.46
CA TRP A 226 -7.41 -7.30 13.05
C TRP A 226 -6.53 -8.06 14.04
N GLU A 227 -7.07 -9.02 14.77
CA GLU A 227 -6.31 -9.83 15.73
C GLU A 227 -5.47 -10.92 15.05
N ASN A 228 -5.89 -11.41 13.88
CA ASN A 228 -5.23 -12.51 13.19
C ASN A 228 -4.42 -12.02 11.97
N PRO A 229 -3.08 -12.09 12.01
CA PRO A 229 -2.25 -11.61 10.91
C PRO A 229 -2.54 -12.29 9.57
N PHE A 230 -2.79 -13.59 9.59
CA PHE A 230 -3.10 -14.36 8.38
C PHE A 230 -4.47 -14.01 7.79
N ALA A 231 -5.46 -13.69 8.63
CA ALA A 231 -6.77 -13.24 8.18
C ALA A 231 -6.67 -11.86 7.51
N LEU A 232 -5.91 -10.94 8.12
CA LEU A 232 -5.64 -9.62 7.55
C LEU A 232 -4.93 -9.72 6.20
N MET A 233 -3.85 -10.49 6.11
CA MET A 233 -3.15 -10.74 4.85
C MET A 233 -4.06 -11.41 3.81
N GLY A 234 -4.86 -12.39 4.22
CA GLY A 234 -5.81 -13.07 3.35
C GLY A 234 -6.83 -12.12 2.75
N THR A 235 -7.43 -11.25 3.56
CA THR A 235 -8.40 -10.26 3.07
C THR A 235 -7.77 -9.26 2.10
N TRP A 236 -6.56 -8.78 2.37
CA TRP A 236 -5.82 -7.91 1.45
C TRP A 236 -5.45 -8.59 0.14
N ALA A 237 -5.01 -9.86 0.19
CA ALA A 237 -4.70 -10.64 -1.00
C ALA A 237 -5.96 -10.87 -1.87
N VAL A 238 -7.08 -11.24 -1.24
CA VAL A 238 -8.38 -11.41 -1.94
C VAL A 238 -8.82 -10.07 -2.54
N ALA A 239 -8.70 -8.97 -1.81
CA ALA A 239 -9.03 -7.64 -2.31
C ALA A 239 -8.15 -7.24 -3.50
N ALA A 240 -6.84 -7.49 -3.45
CA ALA A 240 -5.92 -7.20 -4.54
C ALA A 240 -6.26 -8.01 -5.81
N VAL A 241 -6.59 -9.30 -5.66
CA VAL A 241 -7.02 -10.16 -6.78
C VAL A 241 -8.36 -9.70 -7.35
N ALA A 242 -9.33 -9.34 -6.48
CA ALA A 242 -10.62 -8.83 -6.92
C ALA A 242 -10.47 -7.50 -7.67
N LEU A 243 -9.69 -6.56 -7.14
CA LEU A 243 -9.39 -5.28 -7.80
C LEU A 243 -8.67 -5.49 -9.13
N ALA A 244 -7.70 -6.39 -9.20
CA ALA A 244 -7.05 -6.75 -10.46
C ALA A 244 -8.06 -7.31 -11.47
N ALA A 245 -8.89 -8.27 -11.07
CA ALA A 245 -9.93 -8.83 -11.94
C ALA A 245 -10.91 -7.77 -12.46
N VAL A 246 -11.40 -6.89 -11.59
CA VAL A 246 -12.28 -5.79 -11.99
C VAL A 246 -11.57 -4.81 -12.92
N THR A 247 -10.31 -4.48 -12.65
CA THR A 247 -9.49 -3.63 -13.51
C THR A 247 -9.38 -4.21 -14.92
N TRP A 248 -9.12 -5.52 -15.03
CA TRP A 248 -9.11 -6.21 -16.32
C TRP A 248 -10.45 -6.13 -17.06
N LEU A 249 -11.56 -6.32 -16.34
CA LEU A 249 -12.91 -6.23 -16.91
C LEU A 249 -13.24 -4.85 -17.46
N ILE A 250 -12.70 -3.80 -16.84
CA ILE A 250 -12.82 -2.41 -17.32
C ILE A 250 -11.92 -2.21 -18.55
N LEU A 251 -10.65 -2.61 -18.46
CA LEU A 251 -9.62 -2.38 -19.48
C LEU A 251 -9.88 -3.12 -20.80
N ARG A 252 -10.54 -4.28 -20.77
CA ARG A 252 -10.93 -4.98 -22.01
C ARG A 252 -11.98 -4.23 -22.84
N ARG A 253 -12.77 -3.33 -22.22
CA ARG A 253 -13.87 -2.59 -22.87
C ARG A 253 -13.55 -1.11 -23.13
N THR A 254 -12.35 -0.63 -22.80
CA THR A 254 -12.00 0.79 -23.01
C THR A 254 -11.83 1.10 -24.49
N THR A 255 -12.45 2.17 -25.00
CA THR A 255 -12.02 2.78 -26.27
C THR A 255 -10.82 3.68 -25.95
N VAL A 256 -9.86 3.82 -26.88
CA VAL A 256 -8.77 4.78 -26.69
C VAL A 256 -9.41 6.17 -26.73
N ALA A 257 -9.51 6.85 -25.60
CA ALA A 257 -9.95 8.23 -25.57
C ALA A 257 -8.79 9.05 -26.19
N ARG A 258 -9.05 9.65 -27.35
CA ARG A 258 -8.20 10.69 -27.92
C ARG A 258 -8.26 11.94 -27.05
#